data_AF-A0A1H9EHS6-F1
#
_entry.id   AF-A0A1H9EHS6-F1
#
_cell.length_a   1.000
_cell.length_b   1.000
_cell.length_c   1.000
_cell.angle_alpha   90.00
_cell.angle_beta   90.00
_cell.angle_gamma   90.00
#
_symmetry.space_group_name_H-M   'P 1'
#
loop_
_entity.id
_entity.type
_entity.pdbx_description
1 polymer ?
#
loop_
_entity_poly.entity_id
_entity_poly.type
_entity_poly.pdbx_seq_one_letter_code
_entity_poly.pdbx_strand_id
1 'polypeptide(L)'
;MLLVSLHAINVKTVEYILGETAKFGNGYISTKTLIAITIIVSIIFIKKGLIEVDFSVIRPHKNIKKELIISLILSVLLMLVLIVIRQVLQHFKPEISDRPFFAFYFMYHTRWFYPVNAFLQEMFIRIAIQDNLKKLEDEHTRYMSLLLVGCFFASLHMAYPWYMMIGTALYCMVSGYFYDRYRCFWGLTILHFVGGFFPRCFGII
;
A
#
# COMPACT_ATOMS: atom_id res chain seq x y z
N MET A 1 4.53 6.88 15.36
CA MET A 1 3.22 6.55 15.97
C MET A 1 2.39 7.80 16.27
N LEU A 2 2.91 8.79 17.03
CA LEU A 2 2.17 10.03 17.40
C LEU A 2 1.57 10.81 16.20
N LEU A 3 2.29 10.92 15.08
CA LEU A 3 1.82 11.67 13.90
C LEU A 3 0.69 10.97 13.13
N VAL A 4 0.67 9.63 13.14
CA VAL A 4 -0.42 8.85 12.53
C VAL A 4 -1.67 8.93 13.40
N SER A 5 -1.50 8.91 14.73
CA SER A 5 -2.57 9.15 15.69
C SER A 5 -3.14 10.58 15.56
N LEU A 6 -2.30 11.59 15.32
CA LEU A 6 -2.76 12.96 15.06
C LEU A 6 -3.53 13.08 13.74
N HIS A 7 -3.14 12.34 12.69
CA HIS A 7 -3.87 12.31 11.42
C HIS A 7 -5.24 11.62 11.55
N ALA A 8 -5.31 10.50 12.28
CA ALA A 8 -6.55 9.81 12.61
C ALA A 8 -7.57 10.72 13.31
N ILE A 9 -7.09 11.51 14.27
CA ILE A 9 -7.89 12.48 15.02
C ILE A 9 -8.33 13.61 14.08
N ASN A 10 -7.45 14.09 13.19
CA ASN A 10 -7.78 15.17 12.28
C ASN A 10 -8.87 14.79 11.26
N VAL A 11 -8.83 13.57 10.71
CA VAL A 11 -9.86 13.11 9.76
C VAL A 11 -11.23 13.01 10.43
N LYS A 12 -11.32 12.46 11.65
CA LYS A 12 -12.59 12.37 12.40
C LYS A 12 -13.11 13.74 12.86
N THR A 13 -12.23 14.64 13.26
CA THR A 13 -12.61 16.01 13.66
C THR A 13 -13.09 16.83 12.47
N VAL A 14 -12.46 16.67 11.29
CA VAL A 14 -12.91 17.30 10.04
C VAL A 14 -14.27 16.75 9.59
N GLU A 15 -14.52 15.45 9.74
CA GLU A 15 -15.84 14.85 9.48
C GLU A 15 -16.94 15.36 10.42
N TYR A 16 -16.60 15.59 11.70
CA TYR A 16 -17.51 16.16 12.70
C TYR A 16 -17.84 17.63 12.42
N ILE A 17 -16.87 18.42 11.97
CA ILE A 17 -17.05 19.86 11.68
C ILE A 17 -17.83 20.09 10.38
N LEU A 18 -17.66 19.22 9.37
CA LEU A 18 -18.22 19.43 8.03
C LEU A 18 -19.64 18.86 7.82
N GLY A 19 -20.21 18.17 8.83
CA GLY A 19 -21.63 17.77 8.88
C GLY A 19 -22.12 16.93 7.70
N GLU A 20 -22.18 15.59 7.87
CA GLU A 20 -22.78 14.52 7.02
C GLU A 20 -22.59 14.53 5.49
N THR A 21 -22.03 15.58 4.89
CA THR A 21 -21.85 15.77 3.45
C THR A 21 -20.50 15.30 2.95
N ALA A 22 -19.61 14.84 3.84
CA ALA A 22 -18.35 14.18 3.49
C ALA A 22 -18.53 12.68 3.14
N LYS A 23 -19.73 12.26 2.73
CA LYS A 23 -19.96 10.91 2.18
C LYS A 23 -19.34 10.84 0.78
N PHE A 24 -18.25 10.07 0.66
CA PHE A 24 -17.51 9.75 -0.58
C PHE A 24 -16.61 10.86 -1.18
N GLY A 25 -15.45 11.05 -0.54
CA GLY A 25 -14.33 11.85 -1.09
C GLY A 25 -13.06 11.80 -0.22
N ASN A 26 -13.20 11.43 1.05
CA ASN A 26 -12.13 11.49 2.05
C ASN A 26 -10.95 10.55 1.82
N GLY A 27 -11.15 9.35 1.26
CA GLY A 27 -10.04 8.41 1.02
C GLY A 27 -9.00 8.96 0.04
N TYR A 28 -9.44 9.74 -0.95
CA TYR A 28 -8.56 10.35 -1.94
C TYR A 28 -7.73 11.49 -1.36
N ILE A 29 -8.38 12.40 -0.63
CA ILE A 29 -7.71 13.51 0.05
C ILE A 29 -6.75 12.97 1.11
N SER A 30 -7.20 12.01 1.91
CA SER A 30 -6.37 11.35 2.93
C SER A 30 -5.15 10.65 2.32
N THR A 31 -5.33 9.94 1.20
CA THR A 31 -4.21 9.32 0.47
C THR A 31 -3.22 10.37 -0.04
N LYS A 32 -3.69 11.47 -0.64
CA LYS A 32 -2.82 12.57 -1.12
C LYS A 32 -2.09 13.28 0.01
N THR A 33 -2.79 13.60 1.09
CA THR A 33 -2.22 14.20 2.30
C THR A 33 -1.17 13.28 2.90
N LEU A 34 -1.45 11.98 2.97
CA LEU A 34 -0.50 11.01 3.48
C LEU A 34 0.75 10.89 2.58
N ILE A 35 0.59 10.88 1.25
CA ILE A 35 1.72 10.89 0.31
C ILE A 35 2.56 12.16 0.50
N ALA A 36 1.91 13.33 0.60
CA ALA A 36 2.63 14.60 0.79
C ALA A 36 3.41 14.62 2.10
N ILE A 37 2.78 14.22 3.22
CA ILE A 37 3.43 14.10 4.52
C ILE A 37 4.59 13.09 4.45
N THR A 38 4.36 11.94 3.82
CA THR A 38 5.37 10.88 3.64
C THR A 38 6.59 11.39 2.88
N ILE A 39 6.40 12.12 1.77
CA ILE A 39 7.48 12.72 0.99
C ILE A 39 8.25 13.75 1.83
N ILE A 40 7.54 14.64 2.52
CA ILE A 40 8.16 15.69 3.36
C ILE A 40 9.00 15.06 4.48
N VAL A 41 8.44 14.10 5.22
CA VAL A 41 9.14 13.40 6.30
C VAL A 41 10.35 12.64 5.76
N SER A 42 10.21 11.97 4.62
CA SER A 42 11.33 11.27 3.96
C SER A 42 12.46 12.24 3.63
N ILE A 43 12.16 13.40 3.03
CA ILE A 43 13.15 14.43 2.69
C ILE A 43 13.86 14.94 3.96
N ILE A 44 13.11 15.21 5.04
CA ILE A 44 13.69 15.67 6.31
C ILE A 44 14.63 14.61 6.88
N PHE A 45 14.22 13.35 6.91
CA PHE A 45 15.01 12.27 7.51
C PHE A 45 16.27 11.97 6.70
N ILE A 46 16.17 12.01 5.37
CA ILE A 46 17.32 11.91 4.46
C ILE A 46 18.29 13.08 4.69
N LYS A 47 17.80 14.33 4.72
CA LYS A 47 18.65 15.51 4.95
C LYS A 47 19.33 15.52 6.32
N LYS A 48 18.72 14.89 7.31
CA LYS A 48 19.28 14.73 8.67
C LYS A 48 20.18 13.51 8.81
N GLY A 49 20.36 12.70 7.77
CA GLY A 49 21.15 11.47 7.82
C GLY A 49 20.54 10.36 8.69
N LEU A 50 19.24 10.45 8.98
CA LEU A 50 18.53 9.47 9.82
C LEU A 50 18.00 8.27 9.02
N ILE A 51 17.89 8.42 7.70
CA ILE A 51 17.49 7.38 6.76
C ILE A 51 18.49 7.37 5.62
N GLU A 52 19.05 6.19 5.35
CA GLU A 52 19.84 5.94 4.14
C GLU A 52 18.94 5.37 3.06
N VAL A 53 19.03 5.89 1.84
CA VAL A 53 18.23 5.46 0.69
C VAL A 53 19.15 4.89 -0.38
N ASP A 54 19.07 3.58 -0.58
CA ASP A 54 19.79 2.90 -1.66
C ASP A 54 18.97 2.99 -2.96
N PHE A 55 19.31 3.94 -3.84
CA PHE A 55 18.66 4.05 -5.14
C PHE A 55 19.13 2.98 -6.15
N SER A 56 20.13 2.16 -5.82
CA SER A 56 20.64 1.14 -6.75
C SER A 56 19.61 0.06 -7.06
N VAL A 57 18.69 -0.25 -6.12
CA VAL A 57 17.58 -1.20 -6.33
C VAL A 57 16.55 -0.77 -7.38
N ILE A 58 16.53 0.52 -7.74
CA ILE A 58 15.67 1.02 -8.82
C ILE A 58 16.32 0.74 -10.18
N ARG A 59 17.64 0.57 -10.25
CA ARG A 59 18.34 0.32 -11.52
C ARG A 59 18.07 -1.12 -11.98
N PRO A 60 17.81 -1.33 -13.28
CA PRO A 60 17.73 -2.67 -13.83
C PRO A 60 19.02 -3.46 -13.56
N HIS A 61 18.85 -4.68 -13.06
CA HIS A 61 19.92 -5.63 -12.76
C HIS A 61 19.70 -6.94 -13.52
N LYS A 62 20.71 -7.82 -13.51
CA LYS A 62 20.74 -9.05 -14.31
C LYS A 62 19.53 -9.97 -14.10
N ASN A 63 18.89 -9.92 -12.93
CA ASN A 63 17.78 -10.80 -12.55
C ASN A 63 16.40 -10.16 -12.68
N ILE A 64 16.29 -8.91 -13.16
CA ILE A 64 15.01 -8.18 -13.23
C ILE A 64 13.92 -8.96 -13.98
N LYS A 65 14.27 -9.70 -15.04
CA LYS A 65 13.31 -10.52 -15.80
C LYS A 65 12.66 -11.59 -14.91
N LYS A 66 13.46 -12.30 -14.10
CA LYS A 66 12.96 -13.35 -13.20
C LYS A 66 12.02 -12.75 -12.15
N GLU A 67 12.38 -11.60 -11.62
CA GLU A 67 11.61 -10.89 -10.60
C GLU A 67 10.29 -10.35 -11.12
N LEU A 68 10.28 -9.80 -12.33
CA LEU A 68 9.07 -9.38 -13.02
C LEU A 68 8.15 -10.56 -13.28
N ILE A 69 8.68 -11.72 -13.69
CA ILE A 69 7.89 -12.94 -13.87
C ILE A 69 7.27 -13.39 -12.55
N ILE A 70 8.05 -13.46 -11.47
CA ILE A 70 7.52 -13.83 -10.14
C ILE A 70 6.42 -12.86 -9.72
N SER A 71 6.64 -11.55 -9.92
CA SER A 71 5.68 -10.53 -9.51
C SER A 71 4.41 -10.55 -10.35
N LEU A 72 4.51 -10.91 -11.63
CA LEU A 72 3.37 -11.15 -12.50
C LEU A 72 2.56 -12.36 -12.03
N ILE A 73 3.23 -13.47 -11.68
CA ILE A 73 2.58 -14.65 -11.11
C ILE A 73 1.85 -14.28 -9.80
N LEU A 74 2.51 -13.56 -8.90
CA LEU A 74 1.90 -13.08 -7.65
C LEU A 74 0.71 -12.15 -7.91
N SER A 75 0.79 -11.30 -8.94
CA SER A 75 -0.30 -10.41 -9.33
C SER A 75 -1.51 -11.19 -9.85
N VAL A 76 -1.28 -12.23 -10.66
CA VAL A 76 -2.35 -13.13 -11.13
C VAL A 76 -2.99 -13.87 -9.94
N LEU A 77 -2.18 -14.44 -9.04
CA LEU A 77 -2.69 -15.09 -7.84
C LEU A 77 -3.50 -14.12 -6.97
N LEU A 78 -3.03 -12.89 -6.80
CA LEU A 78 -3.76 -11.86 -6.07
C LEU A 78 -5.10 -11.53 -6.72
N MET A 79 -5.15 -11.39 -8.05
CA MET A 79 -6.42 -11.19 -8.77
C MET A 79 -7.38 -12.36 -8.57
N LEU A 80 -6.91 -13.61 -8.59
CA LEU A 80 -7.74 -14.78 -8.30
C LEU A 80 -8.30 -14.73 -6.87
N VAL A 81 -7.48 -14.38 -5.89
CA VAL A 81 -7.92 -14.18 -4.49
C VAL A 81 -8.98 -13.08 -4.41
N LEU A 82 -8.79 -11.95 -5.10
CA LEU A 82 -9.78 -10.87 -5.14
C LEU A 82 -11.11 -11.33 -5.75
N ILE A 83 -11.07 -12.14 -6.81
CA ILE A 83 -12.27 -12.73 -7.42
C ILE A 83 -12.98 -13.63 -6.40
N VAL A 84 -12.27 -14.49 -5.67
CA VAL A 84 -12.88 -15.33 -4.61
C VAL A 84 -13.49 -14.45 -3.51
N ILE A 85 -12.77 -13.44 -3.03
CA ILE A 85 -13.27 -12.48 -2.03
C ILE A 85 -14.57 -11.84 -2.52
N ARG A 86 -14.61 -11.39 -3.78
CA ARG A 86 -15.80 -10.81 -4.39
C ARG A 86 -16.98 -11.79 -4.38
N GLN A 87 -16.76 -13.04 -4.79
CA GLN A 87 -17.79 -14.09 -4.81
C GLN A 87 -18.32 -14.43 -3.42
N VAL A 88 -17.46 -14.43 -2.40
CA VAL A 88 -17.88 -14.62 -1.00
C VAL A 88 -18.68 -13.41 -0.53
N LEU A 89 -18.18 -12.19 -0.74
CA LEU A 89 -18.80 -10.98 -0.22
C LEU A 89 -20.17 -10.68 -0.85
N GLN A 90 -20.39 -10.98 -2.12
CA GLN A 90 -21.68 -10.73 -2.77
C GLN A 90 -22.82 -11.58 -2.20
N HIS A 91 -22.53 -12.73 -1.56
CA HIS A 91 -23.53 -13.53 -0.84
C HIS A 91 -24.00 -12.86 0.46
N PHE A 92 -23.15 -12.04 1.07
CA PHE A 92 -23.46 -11.37 2.35
C PHE A 92 -23.86 -9.90 2.19
N LYS A 93 -23.51 -9.27 1.05
CA LYS A 93 -23.72 -7.84 0.80
C LYS A 93 -24.38 -7.62 -0.57
N PRO A 94 -25.70 -7.32 -0.60
CA PRO A 94 -26.43 -7.03 -1.85
C PRO A 94 -25.78 -5.89 -2.65
N GLU A 95 -25.31 -4.84 -1.98
CA GLU A 95 -24.60 -3.71 -2.58
C GLU A 95 -23.36 -4.11 -3.39
N ILE A 96 -22.71 -5.22 -3.02
CA ILE A 96 -21.59 -5.75 -3.77
C ILE A 96 -22.16 -6.41 -5.01
N SER A 97 -23.13 -7.33 -4.88
CA SER A 97 -23.79 -8.00 -6.01
C SER A 97 -24.28 -7.05 -7.11
N ASP A 98 -24.81 -5.88 -6.74
CA ASP A 98 -25.32 -4.88 -7.69
C ASP A 98 -24.24 -4.17 -8.52
N ARG A 99 -22.98 -4.19 -8.07
CA ARG A 99 -21.85 -3.61 -8.81
C ARG A 99 -21.45 -4.53 -9.96
N PRO A 100 -20.98 -3.99 -11.09
CA PRO A 100 -20.47 -4.81 -12.19
C PRO A 100 -19.32 -5.70 -11.71
N PHE A 101 -19.29 -6.94 -12.20
CA PHE A 101 -18.21 -7.88 -11.86
C PHE A 101 -16.83 -7.33 -12.25
N PHE A 102 -16.76 -6.61 -13.38
CA PHE A 102 -15.57 -5.90 -13.79
C PHE A 102 -15.92 -4.52 -14.38
N ALA A 103 -15.22 -3.48 -13.93
CA ALA A 103 -15.22 -2.17 -14.57
C ALA A 103 -13.84 -1.51 -14.49
N PHE A 104 -13.42 -0.89 -15.59
CA PHE A 104 -12.11 -0.28 -15.69
C PHE A 104 -12.14 1.17 -15.17
N TYR A 105 -11.87 1.35 -13.88
CA TYR A 105 -11.95 2.65 -13.19
C TYR A 105 -10.70 3.52 -13.34
N PHE A 106 -10.01 3.48 -14.48
CA PHE A 106 -8.72 4.16 -14.65
C PHE A 106 -8.86 5.70 -14.59
N MET A 107 -9.92 6.26 -15.16
CA MET A 107 -10.17 7.70 -15.15
C MET A 107 -10.93 8.19 -13.91
N TYR A 108 -11.48 7.28 -13.12
CA TYR A 108 -12.21 7.64 -11.90
C TYR A 108 -11.24 8.19 -10.84
N HIS A 109 -11.56 9.34 -10.25
CA HIS A 109 -10.75 9.99 -9.19
C HIS A 109 -9.25 10.02 -9.46
N THR A 110 -8.84 10.29 -10.71
CA THR A 110 -7.42 10.37 -11.14
C THR A 110 -6.61 9.08 -10.88
N ARG A 111 -7.24 7.91 -10.91
CA ARG A 111 -6.54 6.63 -10.73
C ARG A 111 -5.49 6.32 -11.80
N TRP A 112 -5.48 7.06 -12.90
CA TRP A 112 -4.38 7.08 -13.85
C TRP A 112 -3.04 7.49 -13.20
N PHE A 113 -3.06 8.21 -12.08
CA PHE A 113 -1.88 8.54 -11.27
C PHE A 113 -1.50 7.43 -10.28
N TYR A 114 -2.34 6.42 -10.09
CA TYR A 114 -2.10 5.34 -9.14
C TYR A 114 -0.81 4.54 -9.39
N PRO A 115 -0.35 4.29 -10.63
CA PRO A 115 0.97 3.69 -10.87
C PRO A 115 2.13 4.49 -10.26
N VAL A 116 2.09 5.83 -10.38
CA VAL A 116 3.09 6.72 -9.79
C VAL A 116 3.02 6.66 -8.27
N ASN A 117 1.81 6.66 -7.72
CA ASN A 117 1.61 6.50 -6.28
C ASN A 117 2.16 5.15 -5.77
N ALA A 118 1.88 4.03 -6.45
CA ALA A 118 2.39 2.72 -6.07
C ALA A 118 3.93 2.69 -6.06
N PHE A 119 4.57 3.31 -7.05
CA PHE A 119 6.03 3.47 -7.09
C PHE A 119 6.56 4.24 -5.87
N LEU A 120 5.95 5.39 -5.55
CA LEU A 120 6.39 6.21 -4.41
C LEU A 120 6.17 5.51 -3.08
N GLN A 121 5.05 4.79 -2.92
CA GLN A 121 4.76 4.03 -1.72
C GLN A 121 5.71 2.85 -1.53
N GLU A 122 6.02 2.10 -2.59
CA GLU A 122 7.03 1.03 -2.51
C GLU A 122 8.43 1.59 -2.23
N MET A 123 8.79 2.74 -2.81
CA MET A 123 10.08 3.38 -2.54
C MET A 123 10.20 3.76 -1.06
N PHE A 124 9.15 4.37 -0.51
CA PHE A 124 9.11 4.74 0.89
C PHE A 124 9.14 3.52 1.81
N ILE A 125 8.25 2.55 1.58
CA ILE A 125 8.08 1.43 2.51
C ILE A 125 9.28 0.48 2.49
N ARG A 126 9.88 0.22 1.32
CA ARG A 126 11.00 -0.72 1.17
C ARG A 126 12.34 -0.07 1.43
N ILE A 127 12.63 1.01 0.71
CA ILE A 127 13.96 1.61 0.69
C ILE A 127 14.15 2.55 1.89
N ALA A 128 13.15 3.37 2.21
CA ALA A 128 13.28 4.30 3.34
C ALA A 128 13.00 3.63 4.69
N ILE A 129 11.96 2.79 4.81
CA ILE A 129 11.59 2.20 6.11
C ILE A 129 12.22 0.81 6.31
N GLN A 130 11.88 -0.19 5.49
CA GLN A 130 12.26 -1.59 5.73
C GLN A 130 13.78 -1.77 5.77
N ASP A 131 14.53 -1.22 4.81
CA ASP A 131 15.99 -1.31 4.79
C ASP A 131 16.66 -0.65 6.01
N ASN A 132 16.13 0.47 6.51
CA ASN A 132 16.69 1.14 7.68
C ASN A 132 16.32 0.44 8.98
N LEU A 133 15.11 -0.13 9.11
CA LEU A 133 14.74 -0.95 10.26
C LEU A 133 15.63 -2.20 10.40
N LYS A 134 16.05 -2.78 9.28
CA LYS A 134 16.95 -3.94 9.28
C LYS A 134 18.39 -3.61 9.69
N LYS A 135 18.80 -2.35 9.63
CA LYS A 135 20.14 -1.90 10.09
C LYS A 135 20.25 -1.78 11.61
N LEU A 136 19.16 -1.96 12.35
CA LEU A 136 19.14 -1.85 13.82
C LEU A 136 19.72 -3.10 14.54
N GLU A 137 20.53 -3.92 13.85
CA GLU A 137 21.40 -5.02 14.37
C GLU A 137 20.88 -5.85 15.57
N ASP A 138 19.83 -6.65 15.37
CA ASP A 138 19.46 -7.76 16.27
C ASP A 138 19.08 -8.99 15.43
N GLU A 139 19.37 -10.22 15.86
CA GLU A 139 19.12 -11.47 15.11
C GLU A 139 17.63 -11.66 14.78
N HIS A 140 16.74 -11.01 15.53
CA HIS A 140 15.29 -10.99 15.28
C HIS A 140 14.81 -9.89 14.32
N THR A 141 15.70 -9.01 13.84
CA THR A 141 15.35 -7.79 13.08
C THR A 141 14.63 -8.05 11.78
N ARG A 142 14.89 -9.15 11.07
CA ARG A 142 14.23 -9.38 9.77
C ARG A 142 12.72 -9.51 9.95
N TYR A 143 12.26 -10.46 10.76
CA TYR A 143 10.83 -10.68 10.97
C TYR A 143 10.18 -9.52 11.73
N MET A 144 10.90 -8.93 12.68
CA MET A 144 10.43 -7.74 13.38
C MET A 144 10.26 -6.54 12.43
N SER A 145 11.19 -6.34 11.48
CA SER A 145 11.08 -5.28 10.46
C SER A 145 9.86 -5.49 9.58
N LEU A 146 9.57 -6.74 9.16
CA LEU A 146 8.39 -7.05 8.37
C LEU A 146 7.11 -6.75 9.16
N LEU A 147 7.06 -7.14 10.43
CA LEU A 147 5.94 -6.86 11.32
C LEU A 147 5.72 -5.35 11.49
N LEU A 148 6.77 -4.60 11.82
CA LEU A 148 6.70 -3.14 12.03
C LEU A 148 6.27 -2.40 10.76
N VAL A 149 6.83 -2.80 9.60
CA VAL A 149 6.48 -2.26 8.29
C VAL A 149 5.02 -2.59 7.94
N GLY A 150 4.57 -3.81 8.22
CA GLY A 150 3.18 -4.23 8.05
C GLY A 150 2.21 -3.42 8.91
N CYS A 151 2.49 -3.27 10.20
CA CYS A 151 1.69 -2.44 11.12
C CYS A 151 1.66 -0.98 10.69
N PHE A 152 2.81 -0.43 10.28
CA PHE A 152 2.88 0.92 9.75
C PHE A 152 2.02 1.06 8.49
N PHE A 153 2.14 0.16 7.53
CA PHE A 153 1.34 0.18 6.30
C PHE A 153 -0.16 0.00 6.56
N ALA A 154 -0.54 -0.84 7.52
CA ALA A 154 -1.94 -1.00 7.95
C ALA A 154 -2.49 0.31 8.53
N SER A 155 -1.69 1.04 9.31
CA SER A 155 -2.08 2.32 9.88
C SER A 155 -2.34 3.40 8.82
N LEU A 156 -1.64 3.32 7.67
CA LEU A 156 -1.91 4.18 6.51
C LEU A 156 -3.27 3.88 5.85
N HIS A 157 -3.83 2.70 6.11
CA HIS A 157 -5.11 2.22 5.56
C HIS A 157 -6.24 2.27 6.58
N MET A 158 -6.09 3.02 7.68
CA MET A 158 -7.06 3.05 8.77
C MET A 158 -8.44 3.63 8.42
N ALA A 159 -8.57 4.28 7.25
CA ALA A 159 -9.85 4.72 6.71
C ALA A 159 -10.66 3.56 6.10
N TYR A 160 -10.05 2.38 5.91
CA TYR A 160 -10.72 1.19 5.43
C TYR A 160 -11.24 0.32 6.59
N PRO A 161 -12.22 -0.57 6.34
CA PRO A 161 -12.65 -1.55 7.33
C PRO A 161 -11.48 -2.40 7.86
N TRP A 162 -11.56 -2.81 9.13
CA TRP A 162 -10.47 -3.51 9.84
C TRP A 162 -9.91 -4.73 9.07
N TYR A 163 -10.76 -5.50 8.38
CA TYR A 163 -10.33 -6.67 7.60
C TYR A 163 -9.46 -6.27 6.40
N MET A 164 -9.70 -5.11 5.78
CA MET A 164 -8.84 -4.57 4.73
C MET A 164 -7.51 -4.09 5.33
N MET A 165 -7.52 -3.49 6.52
CA MET A 165 -6.28 -3.10 7.21
C MET A 165 -5.39 -4.31 7.52
N ILE A 166 -5.99 -5.42 7.99
CA ILE A 166 -5.26 -6.68 8.19
C ILE A 166 -4.74 -7.21 6.86
N GLY A 167 -5.57 -7.19 5.82
CA GLY A 167 -5.18 -7.58 4.47
C GLY A 167 -3.99 -6.78 3.94
N THR A 168 -3.97 -5.47 4.12
CA THR A 168 -2.86 -4.61 3.70
C THR A 168 -1.61 -4.83 4.56
N ALA A 169 -1.75 -5.09 5.86
CA ALA A 169 -0.64 -5.48 6.73
C ALA A 169 0.04 -6.76 6.23
N LEU A 170 -0.74 -7.83 6.05
CA LEU A 170 -0.26 -9.13 5.57
C LEU A 170 0.33 -9.01 4.17
N TYR A 171 -0.34 -8.29 3.27
CA TYR A 171 0.17 -7.99 1.94
C TYR A 171 1.55 -7.31 2.02
N CYS A 172 1.70 -6.30 2.87
CA CYS A 172 2.95 -5.55 3.04
C CYS A 172 4.08 -6.43 3.61
N MET A 173 3.76 -7.32 4.54
CA MET A 173 4.71 -8.30 5.11
C MET A 173 5.18 -9.30 4.07
N VAL A 174 4.25 -9.89 3.30
CA VAL A 174 4.57 -10.88 2.25
C VAL A 174 5.42 -10.24 1.16
N SER A 175 4.99 -9.08 0.64
CA SER A 175 5.78 -8.33 -0.34
C SER A 175 7.14 -7.89 0.20
N GLY A 176 7.23 -7.51 1.47
CA GLY A 176 8.50 -7.21 2.15
C GLY A 176 9.43 -8.42 2.25
N TYR A 177 8.89 -9.63 2.48
CA TYR A 177 9.68 -10.86 2.45
C TYR A 177 10.28 -11.13 1.06
N PHE A 178 9.49 -10.91 -0.01
CA PHE A 178 10.00 -11.01 -1.39
C PHE A 178 11.04 -9.94 -1.70
N TYR A 179 10.84 -8.70 -1.21
CA TYR A 179 11.83 -7.63 -1.33
C TYR A 179 13.16 -8.03 -0.72
N ASP A 180 13.16 -8.59 0.49
CA ASP A 180 14.38 -9.06 1.15
C ASP A 180 15.10 -10.14 0.34
N ARG A 181 14.34 -11.06 -0.26
CA ARG A 181 14.90 -12.23 -0.94
C ARG A 181 15.43 -11.91 -2.33
N TYR A 182 14.80 -10.97 -3.03
CA TYR A 182 15.06 -10.74 -4.45
C TYR A 182 15.43 -9.28 -4.79
N ARG A 183 15.32 -8.33 -3.86
CA ARG A 183 15.51 -6.89 -4.10
C ARG A 183 14.66 -6.37 -5.28
N CYS A 184 13.47 -6.94 -5.45
CA CYS A 184 12.63 -6.79 -6.64
C CYS A 184 11.71 -5.56 -6.61
N PHE A 185 12.28 -4.36 -6.61
CA PHE A 185 11.53 -3.12 -6.49
C PHE A 185 10.44 -2.92 -7.56
N TRP A 186 10.77 -3.08 -8.85
CA TRP A 186 9.82 -2.90 -9.95
C TRP A 186 8.68 -3.91 -9.93
N GLY A 187 9.01 -5.16 -9.63
CA GLY A 187 8.03 -6.23 -9.51
C GLY A 187 7.00 -5.95 -8.41
N LEU A 188 7.47 -5.50 -7.24
CA LEU A 188 6.60 -5.13 -6.13
C LEU A 188 5.78 -3.87 -6.41
N THR A 189 6.31 -2.92 -7.18
CA THR A 189 5.56 -1.74 -7.63
C THR A 189 4.36 -2.15 -8.50
N ILE A 190 4.55 -3.09 -9.43
CA ILE A 190 3.47 -3.66 -10.24
C ILE A 190 2.46 -4.40 -9.35
N LEU A 191 2.95 -5.24 -8.44
CA LEU A 191 2.10 -5.98 -7.51
C LEU A 191 1.25 -5.04 -6.64
N HIS A 192 1.83 -3.94 -6.15
CA HIS A 192 1.14 -2.92 -5.37
C HIS A 192 0.08 -2.23 -6.21
N PHE A 193 0.43 -1.81 -7.43
CA PHE A 193 -0.55 -1.25 -8.35
C PHE A 193 -1.73 -2.20 -8.53
N VAL A 194 -1.49 -3.50 -8.75
CA VAL A 194 -2.55 -4.50 -8.91
C VAL A 194 -3.40 -4.60 -7.65
N GLY A 195 -2.77 -4.77 -6.48
CA GLY A 195 -3.45 -4.89 -5.19
C GLY A 195 -4.27 -3.67 -4.79
N GLY A 196 -3.88 -2.49 -5.26
CA GLY A 196 -4.59 -1.25 -4.99
C GLY A 196 -5.60 -0.82 -6.06
N PHE A 197 -5.41 -1.24 -7.32
CA PHE A 197 -6.28 -0.88 -8.44
C PHE A 197 -7.45 -1.87 -8.61
N PHE A 198 -7.13 -3.17 -8.64
CA PHE A 198 -8.09 -4.21 -9.02
C PHE A 198 -9.21 -4.49 -8.01
N PRO A 199 -9.09 -4.25 -6.69
CA PRO A 199 -10.24 -4.45 -5.79
C PRO A 199 -11.47 -3.62 -6.20
N ARG A 200 -11.26 -2.39 -6.69
CA ARG A 200 -12.36 -1.59 -7.24
C ARG A 200 -12.81 -2.11 -8.59
N CYS A 201 -11.88 -2.53 -9.46
CA CYS A 201 -12.25 -3.10 -10.74
C CYS A 201 -13.18 -4.30 -10.58
N PHE A 202 -12.97 -5.14 -9.56
CA PHE A 202 -13.83 -6.26 -9.20
C PHE A 202 -15.03 -5.88 -8.31
N GLY A 203 -15.31 -4.59 -8.11
CA GLY A 203 -16.45 -4.10 -7.33
C GLY A 203 -16.41 -4.45 -5.83
N ILE A 204 -15.25 -4.79 -5.27
CA ILE A 204 -15.10 -5.14 -3.85
C ILE A 204 -15.20 -3.88 -2.97
N ILE A 205 -14.59 -2.80 -3.44
CA ILE A 205 -14.60 -1.47 -2.80
C ILE A 205 -15.19 -0.41 -3.72
#